data_AF-A0A1B6L0A0-F1
#
_entry.id   AF-A0A1B6L0A0-F1
#
_cell.length_a   1.000
_cell.length_b   1.000
_cell.length_c   1.000
_cell.angle_alpha   90.00
_cell.angle_beta   90.00
_cell.angle_gamma   90.00
#
_symmetry.space_group_name_H-M   'P 1'
#
loop_
_entity.id
_entity.type
_entity.pdbx_description
1 polymer ?
#
loop_
_entity_poly.entity_id
_entity_poly.type
_entity_poly.pdbx_seq_one_letter_code
_entity_poly.pdbx_strand_id
1 'polypeptide(L)'
;MGCAMGTVRYILFFFNFVLALAGLAICVTGIMAARSKGATFDNVVQEQLTTPAVVFAIVGACIFIFAFFGCCGALRESHCMIVTYAVLLLTLFLLQVAVAVLAYT
;
A
#
# COMPACT_ATOMS: atom_id res chain seq x y z
N MET A 1 -30.73 13.73 9.51
CA MET A 1 -29.81 12.77 8.86
C MET A 1 -28.50 13.50 8.61
N GLY A 2 -27.50 13.46 9.51
CA GLY A 2 -26.34 14.35 9.31
C GLY A 2 -25.06 14.10 10.12
N CYS A 3 -25.11 13.49 11.31
CA CYS A 3 -23.89 13.33 12.10
C CYS A 3 -23.04 12.10 11.69
N ALA A 4 -23.68 11.04 11.20
CA ALA A 4 -23.00 9.78 10.88
C ALA A 4 -22.06 9.90 9.67
N MET A 5 -22.47 10.63 8.64
CA MET A 5 -21.70 10.72 7.39
C MET A 5 -20.38 11.51 7.57
N GLY A 6 -20.38 12.55 8.41
CA GLY A 6 -19.17 13.30 8.77
C GLY A 6 -18.21 12.48 9.63
N THR A 7 -18.74 11.73 10.60
CA THR A 7 -17.92 10.91 11.53
C THR A 7 -17.17 9.80 10.80
N VAL A 8 -17.84 9.09 9.88
CA VAL A 8 -17.21 8.01 9.09
C VAL A 8 -16.08 8.54 8.21
N ARG A 9 -16.24 9.72 7.61
CA ARG A 9 -15.20 10.37 6.79
C ARG A 9 -13.95 10.70 7.60
N TYR A 10 -14.13 11.23 8.81
CA TYR A 10 -13.01 11.58 9.68
C TYR A 10 -12.23 10.34 10.13
N ILE A 11 -12.94 9.25 10.47
CA ILE A 11 -12.32 7.98 10.84
C ILE A 11 -11.54 7.38 9.66
N LEU A 12 -12.11 7.38 8.46
CA LEU A 12 -11.44 6.88 7.24
C LEU A 12 -10.18 7.67 6.90
N PHE A 13 -10.21 8.99 7.07
CA PHE A 13 -9.05 9.85 6.87
C PHE A 13 -7.96 9.54 7.89
N PHE A 14 -8.30 9.48 9.18
CA PHE A 14 -7.34 9.20 10.24
C PHE A 14 -6.67 7.82 10.05
N PHE A 15 -7.45 6.79 9.75
CA PHE A 15 -6.92 5.44 9.57
C PHE A 15 -6.03 5.33 8.31
N ASN A 16 -6.44 5.92 7.19
CA ASN A 16 -5.59 5.96 5.98
C ASN A 16 -4.32 6.79 6.21
N PHE A 17 -4.38 7.87 6.99
CA PHE A 17 -3.20 8.67 7.30
C PHE A 17 -2.19 7.88 8.13
N VAL A 18 -2.65 7.14 9.15
CA VAL A 18 -1.78 6.25 9.93
C VAL A 18 -1.20 5.14 9.06
N LEU A 19 -1.99 4.55 8.16
CA LEU A 19 -1.51 3.57 7.18
C LEU A 19 -0.47 4.16 6.21
N ALA A 20 -0.62 5.41 5.79
CA ALA A 20 0.36 6.09 4.95
C ALA A 20 1.69 6.24 5.69
N LEU A 21 1.66 6.68 6.95
CA LEU A 21 2.86 6.78 7.79
C LEU A 21 3.53 5.42 8.00
N ALA A 22 2.74 4.38 8.26
CA ALA A 22 3.25 3.01 8.39
C ALA A 22 3.88 2.50 7.09
N GLY A 23 3.24 2.72 5.93
CA GLY A 23 3.78 2.37 4.62
C GLY A 23 5.09 3.09 4.31
N LEU A 24 5.19 4.37 4.68
CA LEU A 24 6.43 5.14 4.55
C LEU A 24 7.53 4.61 5.45
N ALA A 25 7.23 4.26 6.70
CA ALA A 25 8.19 3.63 7.61
C ALA A 25 8.70 2.29 7.06
N ILE A 26 7.81 1.44 6.53
CA ILE A 26 8.18 0.17 5.89
C ILE A 26 9.06 0.42 4.66
N CYS A 27 8.72 1.41 3.82
CA CYS A 27 9.50 1.76 2.64
C CYS A 27 10.93 2.22 3.03
N VAL A 28 11.05 3.09 4.03
CA VAL A 28 12.35 3.56 4.56
C VAL A 28 13.17 2.39 5.12
N THR A 29 12.57 1.53 5.93
CA THR A 29 13.27 0.35 6.47
C THR A 29 13.70 -0.63 5.37
N GLY A 30 12.88 -0.83 4.33
CA GLY A 30 13.22 -1.65 3.16
C GLY A 30 14.39 -1.09 2.35
N ILE A 31 14.42 0.22 2.12
CA ILE A 31 15.54 0.89 1.43
C ILE A 31 16.82 0.84 2.27
N MET A 32 16.73 1.08 3.58
CA MET A 32 17.88 0.98 4.50
C MET A 32 18.44 -0.45 4.55
N ALA A 33 17.56 -1.46 4.58
CA ALA A 33 17.95 -2.86 4.52
C ALA A 33 18.59 -3.23 3.17
N ALA A 34 18.07 -2.71 2.05
CA ALA A 34 18.65 -2.91 0.73
C ALA A 34 20.05 -2.28 0.60
N ARG A 35 20.26 -1.09 1.19
CA ARG A 35 21.57 -0.42 1.21
C ARG A 35 22.62 -1.18 2.03
N SER A 36 22.20 -1.83 3.12
CA SER A 36 23.12 -2.60 4.00
C SER A 36 23.73 -3.84 3.33
N LYS A 37 23.09 -4.38 2.29
CA LYS A 37 23.54 -5.61 1.59
C LYS A 37 24.53 -5.35 0.44
N GLY A 38 24.95 -4.11 0.22
CA GLY A 38 26.12 -3.82 -0.59
C GLY A 38 25.84 -3.73 -2.09
N ALA A 39 26.44 -2.72 -2.70
CA ALA A 39 26.47 -2.49 -4.14
C ALA A 39 27.13 -3.68 -4.86
N THR A 40 26.37 -4.41 -5.67
CA THR A 40 26.93 -5.16 -6.79
C THR A 40 25.89 -5.11 -7.92
N PHE A 41 26.03 -4.07 -8.74
CA PHE A 41 25.12 -3.71 -9.83
C PHE A 41 25.17 -4.66 -11.04
N ASP A 42 25.84 -5.82 -10.94
CA ASP A 42 26.00 -6.76 -12.07
C ASP A 42 25.13 -8.03 -12.00
N ASN A 43 24.57 -8.39 -10.83
CA ASN A 43 23.71 -9.58 -10.67
C ASN A 43 22.20 -9.25 -10.55
N VAL A 44 21.85 -8.03 -10.94
CA VAL A 44 20.63 -7.29 -10.55
C VAL A 44 19.33 -7.90 -11.09
N VAL A 45 19.41 -8.76 -12.09
CA VAL A 45 18.23 -9.29 -12.79
C VAL A 45 17.84 -10.68 -12.29
N GLN A 46 18.76 -11.44 -11.66
CA GLN A 46 18.53 -12.87 -11.39
C GLN A 46 18.46 -13.27 -9.91
N GLU A 47 19.11 -12.53 -9.00
CA GLU A 47 19.02 -12.79 -7.53
C GLU A 47 18.22 -11.71 -6.77
N GLN A 48 17.87 -10.60 -7.39
CA GLN A 48 17.33 -9.44 -6.68
C GLN A 48 15.84 -9.57 -6.31
N LEU A 49 15.13 -10.49 -6.97
CA LEU A 49 13.79 -10.92 -6.54
C LEU A 49 13.85 -11.79 -5.26
N THR A 50 15.02 -12.31 -4.90
CA THR A 50 15.23 -13.23 -3.77
C THR A 50 15.63 -12.51 -2.48
N THR A 51 15.97 -11.22 -2.55
CA THR A 51 16.23 -10.43 -1.33
C THR A 51 14.90 -9.93 -0.73
N PRO A 52 14.47 -10.45 0.44
CA PRO A 52 13.20 -10.05 1.06
C PRO A 52 13.12 -8.53 1.33
N ALA A 53 14.26 -7.85 1.49
CA ALA A 53 14.32 -6.39 1.68
C ALA A 53 13.76 -5.57 0.50
N VAL A 54 14.00 -5.99 -0.75
CA VAL A 54 13.53 -5.27 -1.94
C VAL A 54 12.01 -5.43 -2.10
N VAL A 55 11.49 -6.64 -1.87
CA VAL A 55 10.05 -6.93 -1.89
C VAL A 55 9.34 -6.09 -0.83
N PHE A 56 9.88 -6.01 0.40
CA PHE A 56 9.33 -5.16 1.45
C PHE A 56 9.30 -3.67 1.08
N ALA A 57 10.34 -3.16 0.39
CA ALA A 57 10.35 -1.77 -0.08
C ALA A 57 9.25 -1.49 -1.14
N ILE A 58 9.08 -2.40 -2.10
CA ILE A 58 8.05 -2.28 -3.15
C ILE A 58 6.65 -2.34 -2.53
N VAL A 59 6.41 -3.31 -1.65
CA VAL A 59 5.14 -3.45 -0.92
C VAL A 59 4.86 -2.20 -0.08
N GLY A 60 5.84 -1.67 0.63
CA GLY A 60 5.73 -0.43 1.39
C GLY A 60 5.35 0.78 0.52
N ALA A 61 5.98 0.91 -0.66
CA ALA A 61 5.65 1.96 -1.62
C ALA A 61 4.21 1.82 -2.18
N CYS A 62 3.76 0.60 -2.49
CA CYS A 62 2.38 0.35 -2.90
C CYS A 62 1.38 0.73 -1.81
N ILE A 63 1.65 0.35 -0.55
CA ILE A 63 0.80 0.72 0.60
C ILE A 63 0.71 2.24 0.75
N PHE A 64 1.84 2.95 0.61
CA PHE A 64 1.86 4.41 0.67
C PHE A 64 0.97 5.04 -0.42
N ILE A 65 1.06 4.56 -1.66
CA ILE A 65 0.24 5.04 -2.77
C ILE A 65 -1.24 4.78 -2.50
N PHE A 66 -1.62 3.57 -2.07
CA PHE A 66 -3.01 3.24 -1.75
C PHE A 66 -3.56 4.10 -0.59
N ALA A 67 -2.76 4.33 0.43
CA ALA A 67 -3.13 5.17 1.56
C ALA A 67 -3.27 6.65 1.15
N PHE A 68 -2.42 7.13 0.23
CA PHE A 68 -2.52 8.47 -0.33
C PHE A 68 -3.79 8.65 -1.17
N PHE A 69 -4.13 7.66 -2.01
CA PHE A 69 -5.41 7.63 -2.73
C PHE A 69 -6.61 7.58 -1.77
N GLY A 70 -6.52 6.85 -0.66
CA GLY A 70 -7.54 6.82 0.40
C GLY A 70 -7.71 8.16 1.11
N CYS A 71 -6.61 8.84 1.45
CA CYS A 71 -6.63 10.18 2.06
C CYS A 71 -7.22 11.23 1.10
N CYS A 72 -6.78 11.22 -0.16
CA CYS A 72 -7.31 12.13 -1.19
C CYS A 72 -8.79 11.85 -1.49
N GLY A 73 -9.22 10.59 -1.48
CA GLY A 73 -10.63 10.21 -1.63
C GLY A 73 -11.52 10.67 -0.47
N ALA A 74 -10.99 10.68 0.76
CA ALA A 74 -11.69 11.18 1.94
C ALA A 74 -11.81 12.72 1.94
N LEU A 75 -10.80 13.44 1.45
CA LEU A 75 -10.80 14.91 1.41
C LEU A 75 -11.67 15.48 0.29
N ARG A 76 -11.82 14.79 -0.84
CA ARG A 76 -12.30 15.42 -2.08
C ARG A 76 -13.80 15.29 -2.34
N GLU A 77 -14.64 15.07 -1.32
CA GLU A 77 -16.13 14.99 -1.33
C GLU A 77 -16.78 14.64 -2.69
N SER A 78 -16.17 13.72 -3.42
CA SER A 78 -16.54 13.40 -4.79
C SER A 78 -16.82 11.92 -4.81
N HIS A 79 -18.09 11.61 -5.08
CA HIS A 79 -18.61 10.25 -5.14
C HIS A 79 -17.75 9.34 -6.02
N CYS A 80 -17.18 9.90 -7.09
CA CYS A 80 -16.31 9.19 -8.02
C CYS A 80 -15.00 8.71 -7.35
N MET A 81 -14.42 9.47 -6.41
CA MET A 81 -13.10 9.16 -5.82
C MET A 81 -13.18 8.15 -4.66
N ILE A 82 -14.30 8.09 -3.95
CA ILE A 82 -14.56 7.02 -2.98
C ILE A 82 -14.90 5.71 -3.71
N VAL A 83 -15.64 5.78 -4.82
CA VAL A 83 -15.93 4.61 -5.65
C VAL A 83 -14.65 4.02 -6.25
N THR A 84 -13.72 4.84 -6.75
CA THR A 84 -12.44 4.33 -7.24
C THR A 84 -11.61 3.67 -6.15
N TYR A 85 -11.59 4.23 -4.93
CA TYR A 85 -10.94 3.59 -3.78
C TYR A 85 -11.58 2.23 -3.43
N ALA A 86 -12.92 2.15 -3.43
CA ALA A 86 -13.63 0.90 -3.18
C ALA A 86 -13.35 -0.16 -4.26
N VAL A 87 -13.33 0.23 -5.54
CA VAL A 87 -12.99 -0.66 -6.65
C VAL A 87 -11.54 -1.14 -6.54
N LEU A 88 -10.62 -0.25 -6.17
CA LEU A 88 -9.21 -0.59 -5.93
C LEU A 88 -9.06 -1.63 -4.82
N LEU A 89 -9.71 -1.42 -3.67
CA LEU A 89 -9.67 -2.37 -2.56
C LEU A 89 -10.29 -3.71 -2.92
N LEU A 90 -11.42 -3.71 -3.64
CA LEU A 90 -12.07 -4.93 -4.11
C LEU A 90 -11.15 -5.70 -5.06
N THR A 91 -10.47 -4.99 -5.96
CA THR A 91 -9.51 -5.59 -6.88
C THR A 91 -8.30 -6.18 -6.15
N LEU A 92 -7.76 -5.49 -5.13
CA LEU A 92 -6.69 -6.02 -4.28
C LEU A 92 -7.12 -7.26 -3.50
N PHE A 93 -8.36 -7.29 -3.02
CA PHE A 93 -8.89 -8.45 -2.32
C PHE A 93 -8.96 -9.69 -3.24
N LEU A 94 -9.49 -9.51 -4.45
CA LEU A 94 -9.53 -10.58 -5.46
C LEU A 94 -8.11 -11.04 -5.84
N LEU A 95 -7.15 -10.11 -5.99
CA LEU A 95 -5.76 -10.42 -6.25
C LEU A 95 -5.14 -11.25 -5.12
N GLN A 96 -5.36 -10.86 -3.86
CA GLN A 96 -4.88 -11.61 -2.69
C GLN A 96 -5.44 -13.02 -2.65
N VAL A 97 -6.75 -13.19 -2.91
CA VAL A 97 -7.38 -14.50 -2.96
C VAL A 97 -6.78 -15.35 -4.08
N ALA A 98 -6.59 -14.78 -5.28
CA ALA A 98 -5.96 -15.50 -6.39
C ALA A 98 -4.53 -15.95 -6.05
N VAL A 99 -3.71 -15.06 -5.46
CA VAL A 99 -2.36 -15.40 -4.99
C VAL A 99 -2.40 -16.49 -3.91
N ALA A 100 -3.34 -16.42 -2.97
CA ALA A 100 -3.48 -17.42 -1.90
C ALA A 100 -3.83 -18.81 -2.46
N VAL A 101 -4.72 -18.87 -3.46
CA VAL A 101 -5.08 -20.14 -4.14
C VAL A 101 -3.90 -20.70 -4.93
N LEU A 102 -3.18 -19.84 -5.67
CA LEU A 102 -2.00 -20.25 -6.43
C LEU A 102 -0.83 -20.66 -5.54
N ALA A 103 -0.65 -20.01 -4.39
CA ALA A 103 0.42 -20.35 -3.44
C ALA A 103 0.16 -21.68 -2.70
N TYR A 104 -1.11 -22.10 -2.61
CA TYR A 104 -1.51 -23.37 -1.99
C TYR A 104 -1.64 -24.52 -3.00
N THR A 105 -1.58 -24.20 -4.30
CA THR A 105 -1.51 -25.17 -5.40
C THR A 105 -0.05 -25.48 -5.72
#